data_AF-A0A413SH43-F1
#
_entry.id   AF-A0A413SH43-F1
#
_cell.length_a   1.000
_cell.length_b   1.000
_cell.length_c   1.000
_cell.angle_alpha   90.00
_cell.angle_beta   90.00
_cell.angle_gamma   90.00
#
_symmetry.space_group_name_H-M   'P 1'
#
loop_
_entity.id
_entity.type
_entity.pdbx_description
1 polymer ?
#
loop_
_entity_poly.entity_id
_entity_poly.type
_entity_poly.pdbx_seq_one_letter_code
_entity_poly.pdbx_strand_id
1 'polypeptide(L)'
;MNEENVMTTNEMNREERMPFFRIPKVILTDEKYVGLSEDAMLLYGILLDRRSLSERNDWRDKKGDVFVYCTLETIQMTLRCAHQKATKLLMELEKVGLIRRKKQGLGRPAKIYVADISALSA
;
A
#
# COMPACT_ATOMS: atom_id res chain seq x y z
N MET A 1 -23.20 -44.23 8.48
CA MET A 1 -23.24 -42.95 9.22
C MET A 1 -21.94 -42.84 9.99
N ASN A 2 -21.24 -41.72 9.86
CA ASN A 2 -20.35 -41.15 10.87
C ASN A 2 -20.25 -39.66 10.51
N GLU A 3 -21.25 -38.90 10.94
CA GLU A 3 -21.40 -37.45 10.72
C GLU A 3 -20.43 -36.63 11.57
N GLU A 4 -19.68 -37.26 12.49
CA GLU A 4 -18.72 -36.57 13.36
C GLU A 4 -17.38 -36.24 12.68
N ASN A 5 -17.07 -36.80 11.51
CA ASN A 5 -15.75 -36.58 10.87
C ASN A 5 -15.77 -35.57 9.70
N VAL A 6 -16.90 -34.92 9.45
CA VAL A 6 -17.05 -33.85 8.43
C VAL A 6 -16.98 -32.45 9.07
N MET A 7 -17.14 -32.34 10.39
CA MET A 7 -17.19 -31.06 11.10
C MET A 7 -15.81 -30.48 11.46
N THR A 8 -14.73 -31.26 11.41
CA THR A 8 -13.38 -30.80 11.81
C THR A 8 -12.45 -30.42 10.65
N THR A 9 -12.78 -30.78 9.40
CA THR A 9 -11.95 -30.39 8.23
C THR A 9 -12.28 -29.00 7.68
N ASN A 10 -13.45 -28.43 8.00
CA ASN A 10 -13.87 -27.12 7.48
C ASN A 10 -13.48 -25.91 8.36
N GLU A 11 -12.96 -26.13 9.56
CA GLU A 11 -12.52 -25.02 10.44
C GLU A 11 -11.03 -24.66 10.25
N MET A 12 -10.23 -25.53 9.63
CA MET A 12 -8.78 -25.34 9.48
C MET A 12 -8.37 -24.46 8.28
N ASN A 13 -9.32 -23.76 7.62
CA ASN A 13 -9.03 -22.95 6.42
C ASN A 13 -9.64 -21.53 6.47
N ARG A 14 -10.06 -21.05 7.65
CA ARG A 14 -10.58 -19.68 7.83
C ARG A 14 -9.47 -18.68 8.14
N GLU A 15 -8.45 -19.09 8.88
CA GLU A 15 -7.32 -18.25 9.26
C GLU A 15 -6.34 -17.99 8.09
N GLU A 16 -6.31 -18.86 7.08
CA GLU A 16 -5.48 -18.71 5.86
C GLU A 16 -6.02 -17.67 4.85
N ARG A 17 -7.14 -17.00 5.14
CA ARG A 17 -7.79 -16.06 4.21
C ARG A 17 -7.94 -14.64 4.73
N MET A 18 -7.17 -14.23 5.74
CA MET A 18 -7.15 -12.82 6.11
C MET A 18 -6.18 -12.05 5.21
N PRO A 19 -6.65 -11.08 4.40
CA PRO A 19 -5.75 -10.21 3.67
C PRO A 19 -4.91 -9.40 4.67
N PHE A 20 -3.62 -9.27 4.39
CA PHE A 20 -2.68 -8.52 5.22
C PHE A 20 -1.93 -7.49 4.37
N PHE A 21 -1.64 -6.35 4.98
CA PHE A 21 -0.70 -5.40 4.40
C PHE A 21 0.73 -5.89 4.62
N ARG A 22 1.57 -5.69 3.60
CA ARG A 22 2.99 -6.07 3.64
C ARG A 22 3.84 -4.81 3.70
N ILE A 23 4.79 -4.78 4.63
CA ILE A 23 5.84 -3.77 4.70
C ILE A 23 7.16 -4.47 4.36
N PRO A 24 7.87 -4.07 3.29
CA PRO A 24 9.16 -4.66 2.97
C PRO A 24 10.17 -4.44 4.10
N LYS A 25 10.90 -5.50 4.46
CA LYS A 25 11.89 -5.46 5.55
C LYS A 25 12.95 -4.37 5.37
N VAL A 26 13.30 -4.05 4.12
CA VAL A 26 14.29 -3.01 3.79
C VAL A 26 13.94 -1.64 4.37
N ILE A 27 12.64 -1.34 4.56
CA ILE A 27 12.19 -0.10 5.21
C ILE A 27 12.69 0.01 6.66
N LEU A 28 12.88 -1.13 7.34
CA LEU A 28 13.35 -1.18 8.72
C LEU A 28 14.88 -1.33 8.83
N THR A 29 15.56 -1.71 7.75
CA THR A 29 17.00 -2.05 7.79
C THR A 29 17.90 -1.06 7.06
N ASP A 30 17.39 -0.34 6.06
CA ASP A 30 18.17 0.60 5.26
C ASP A 30 18.12 2.01 5.88
N GLU A 31 19.29 2.62 6.11
CA GLU A 31 19.45 3.96 6.69
C GLU A 31 18.69 5.04 5.91
N LYS A 32 18.45 4.84 4.61
CA LYS A 32 17.64 5.73 3.78
C LYS A 32 16.24 5.97 4.36
N TYR A 33 15.70 5.00 5.09
CA TYR A 33 14.32 5.02 5.59
C TYR A 33 14.20 5.28 7.09
N VAL A 34 15.31 5.52 7.80
CA VAL A 34 15.35 5.71 9.26
C VAL A 34 14.44 6.86 9.74
N GLY A 35 14.21 7.86 8.90
CA GLY A 35 13.38 9.02 9.21
C GLY A 35 11.88 8.85 8.94
N LEU A 36 11.42 7.67 8.48
CA LEU A 36 10.01 7.41 8.27
C LEU A 36 9.30 7.14 9.60
N SER A 37 8.13 7.75 9.78
CA SER A 37 7.22 7.34 10.84
C SER A 37 6.61 5.97 10.55
N GLU A 38 6.21 5.24 11.61
CA GLU A 38 5.58 3.93 11.51
C GLU A 38 4.28 4.00 10.69
N ASP A 39 3.52 5.09 10.82
CA ASP A 39 2.32 5.34 10.01
C ASP A 39 2.63 5.56 8.53
N ALA A 40 3.81 6.13 8.20
CA ALA A 40 4.24 6.26 6.81
C ALA A 40 4.62 4.89 6.25
N MET A 41 5.28 4.05 7.03
CA MET A 41 5.57 2.66 6.66
C MET A 41 4.27 1.87 6.40
N LEU A 42 3.26 2.04 7.27
CA LEU A 42 1.95 1.43 7.10
C LEU A 42 1.23 1.94 5.85
N LEU A 43 1.25 3.27 5.60
CA LEU A 43 0.70 3.86 4.39
C LEU A 43 1.38 3.28 3.13
N TYR A 44 2.69 3.07 3.16
CA TYR A 44 3.38 2.46 2.03
C TYR A 44 2.92 1.02 1.78
N GLY A 45 2.75 0.20 2.83
CA GLY A 45 2.22 -1.15 2.69
C GLY A 45 0.81 -1.18 2.10
N ILE A 46 -0.05 -0.23 2.49
CA ILE A 46 -1.38 -0.03 1.91
C ILE A 46 -1.29 0.37 0.42
N LEU A 47 -0.34 1.22 0.06
CA LEU A 47 -0.14 1.65 -1.33
C LEU A 47 0.42 0.52 -2.22
N LEU A 48 1.25 -0.38 -1.68
CA LEU A 48 1.71 -1.58 -2.37
C LEU A 48 0.56 -2.55 -2.69
N ASP A 49 -0.36 -2.74 -1.74
CA ASP A 49 -1.56 -3.54 -1.96
C ASP A 49 -2.45 -2.93 -3.07
N ARG A 50 -2.68 -1.61 -3.00
CA ARG A 50 -3.40 -0.89 -4.06
C ARG A 50 -2.69 -0.97 -5.41
N ARG A 51 -1.36 -0.92 -5.44
CA ARG A 51 -0.58 -1.07 -6.68
C ARG A 51 -0.80 -2.46 -7.28
N SER A 52 -0.83 -3.50 -6.45
CA SER A 52 -1.12 -4.87 -6.89
C SER A 52 -2.51 -4.99 -7.52
N LEU A 53 -3.52 -4.29 -6.98
CA LEU A 53 -4.84 -4.19 -7.62
C LEU A 53 -4.78 -3.41 -8.94
N SER A 54 -4.09 -2.27 -8.96
CA SER A 54 -3.91 -1.46 -10.16
C SER A 54 -3.22 -2.22 -11.29
N GLU A 55 -2.23 -3.08 -10.98
CA GLU A 55 -1.59 -3.98 -11.94
C GLU A 55 -2.59 -4.96 -12.55
N ARG A 56 -3.45 -5.58 -11.73
CA ARG A 56 -4.48 -6.53 -12.18
C ARG A 56 -5.56 -5.86 -13.04
N ASN A 57 -5.89 -4.60 -12.72
CA ASN A 57 -6.91 -3.83 -13.42
C ASN A 57 -6.34 -3.01 -14.60
N ASP A 58 -5.07 -3.20 -14.95
CA ASP A 58 -4.36 -2.47 -16.00
C ASP A 58 -4.42 -0.94 -15.87
N TRP A 59 -4.31 -0.43 -14.63
CA TRP A 59 -4.21 1.00 -14.35
C TRP A 59 -2.79 1.49 -14.61
N ARG A 60 -2.50 1.70 -15.89
CA ARG A 60 -1.22 2.16 -16.40
C ARG A 60 -1.33 3.48 -17.12
N ASP A 61 -0.29 4.30 -17.04
CA ASP A 61 -0.21 5.49 -17.86
C ASP A 61 0.24 5.14 -19.29
N LYS A 62 0.39 6.16 -20.15
CA LYS A 62 0.75 5.96 -21.56
C LYS A 62 2.14 5.33 -21.76
N LYS A 63 2.99 5.31 -20.73
CA LYS A 63 4.32 4.69 -20.73
C LYS A 63 4.31 3.27 -20.17
N GLY A 64 3.15 2.77 -19.72
CA GLY A 64 3.02 1.47 -19.06
C GLY A 64 3.27 1.51 -17.55
N ASP A 65 3.54 2.69 -16.98
CA ASP A 65 3.81 2.84 -15.55
C ASP A 65 2.51 2.68 -14.75
N VAL A 66 2.52 1.76 -13.78
CA VAL A 66 1.38 1.51 -12.88
C VAL A 66 1.19 2.70 -11.95
N PHE A 67 -0.05 3.14 -11.79
CA PHE A 67 -0.41 4.16 -10.81
C PHE A 67 -1.61 3.73 -9.98
N VAL A 68 -1.70 4.27 -8.77
CA VAL A 68 -2.87 4.14 -7.89
C VAL A 68 -3.55 5.49 -7.71
N TYR A 69 -4.85 5.46 -7.43
CA TYR A 69 -5.56 6.60 -6.86
C TYR A 69 -5.72 6.38 -5.36
N CYS A 70 -5.18 7.29 -4.55
CA CYS A 70 -5.38 7.32 -3.11
C CYS A 70 -5.53 8.78 -2.67
N THR A 71 -6.77 9.17 -2.33
CA THR A 71 -7.07 10.54 -1.91
C THR A 71 -6.65 10.76 -0.45
N LEU A 72 -6.47 12.02 -0.04
CA LEU A 72 -6.23 12.35 1.36
C LEU A 72 -7.34 11.82 2.27
N GLU A 73 -8.60 11.94 1.83
CA GLU A 73 -9.76 11.39 2.54
C GLU A 73 -9.66 9.87 2.71
N THR A 74 -9.25 9.13 1.67
CA THR A 74 -9.01 7.68 1.76
C THR A 74 -7.99 7.36 2.84
N ILE A 75 -6.90 8.13 2.91
CA ILE A 75 -5.83 7.95 3.91
C ILE A 75 -6.36 8.27 5.31
N GLN A 76 -7.09 9.37 5.47
CA GLN A 76 -7.69 9.78 6.74
C GLN A 76 -8.63 8.71 7.28
N MET A 77 -9.47 8.11 6.43
CA MET A 77 -10.37 7.02 6.83
C MET A 77 -9.60 5.73 7.17
N THR A 78 -8.63 5.35 6.34
CA THR A 78 -7.88 4.10 6.51
C THR A 78 -7.00 4.12 7.76
N LEU A 79 -6.29 5.23 7.99
CA LEU A 79 -5.36 5.42 9.12
C LEU A 79 -5.97 6.18 10.30
N ARG A 80 -7.27 6.52 10.22
CA ARG A 80 -8.01 7.26 11.25
C ARG A 80 -7.27 8.53 11.71
N CYS A 81 -6.73 9.27 10.75
CA CYS A 81 -5.87 10.42 11.03
C CYS A 81 -6.45 11.73 10.50
N ALA A 82 -6.03 12.85 11.10
CA ALA A 82 -6.37 14.17 10.62
C ALA A 82 -5.74 14.46 9.24
N HIS A 83 -6.32 15.42 8.52
CA HIS A 83 -5.88 15.84 7.18
C HIS A 83 -4.39 16.23 7.13
N GLN A 84 -3.93 16.97 8.13
CA GLN A 84 -2.53 17.38 8.23
C GLN A 84 -1.59 16.18 8.35
N LYS A 85 -1.99 15.16 9.14
CA LYS A 85 -1.22 13.93 9.27
C LYS A 85 -1.20 13.16 7.96
N ALA A 86 -2.34 12.95 7.30
CA ALA A 86 -2.40 12.31 5.99
C ALA A 86 -1.48 13.00 4.95
N THR A 87 -1.48 14.34 4.95
CA THR A 87 -0.58 15.14 4.10
C THR A 87 0.89 14.90 4.43
N LYS A 88 1.24 14.89 5.73
CA LYS A 88 2.60 14.65 6.21
C LYS A 88 3.11 13.25 5.82
N LEU A 89 2.31 12.21 6.01
CA LEU A 89 2.69 10.83 5.66
C LEU A 89 3.01 10.71 4.16
N LEU A 90 2.19 11.34 3.32
CA LEU A 90 2.41 11.43 1.88
C LEU A 90 3.69 12.20 1.52
N MET A 91 4.07 13.23 2.29
CA MET A 91 5.34 13.95 2.09
C MET A 91 6.55 13.14 2.54
N GLU A 92 6.44 12.41 3.66
CA GLU A 92 7.51 11.53 4.16
C GLU A 92 7.88 10.48 3.11
N LEU A 93 6.89 9.80 2.52
CA LEU A 93 7.11 8.80 1.48
C LEU A 93 7.69 9.37 0.18
N GLU A 94 7.31 10.59 -0.20
CA GLU A 94 7.91 11.26 -1.36
C GLU A 94 9.37 11.64 -1.11
N LYS A 95 9.68 12.14 0.09
CA LYS A 95 11.03 12.59 0.46
C LYS A 95 12.07 11.48 0.32
N VAL A 96 11.71 10.24 0.66
CA VAL A 96 12.59 9.06 0.53
C VAL A 96 12.44 8.31 -0.80
N GLY A 97 11.61 8.83 -1.72
CA GLY A 97 11.41 8.25 -3.05
C GLY A 97 10.60 6.96 -3.08
N LEU A 98 9.83 6.64 -2.03
CA LEU A 98 8.94 5.47 -2.04
C LEU A 98 7.67 5.70 -2.87
N ILE A 99 7.27 6.95 -3.05
CA ILE A 99 6.19 7.32 -3.96
C ILE A 99 6.54 8.58 -4.76
N ARG A 100 5.85 8.76 -5.89
CA ARG A 100 5.81 10.01 -6.65
C ARG A 100 4.37 10.35 -7.00
N ARG A 101 3.91 11.57 -6.70
CA ARG A 101 2.58 12.04 -7.13
C ARG A 101 2.65 12.90 -8.38
N LYS A 102 1.71 12.68 -9.30
CA LYS A 102 1.50 13.50 -10.50
C LYS A 102 0.09 14.07 -10.49
N LYS A 103 -0.02 15.39 -10.31
CA LYS A 103 -1.29 16.12 -10.45
C LYS A 103 -1.78 16.04 -11.89
N GLN A 104 -3.09 15.87 -12.07
CA GLN A 104 -3.71 15.76 -13.39
C GLN A 104 -4.47 17.04 -13.80
N GLY A 105 -4.66 17.99 -12.89
CA GLY A 105 -5.52 19.16 -13.10
C GLY A 105 -7.01 18.81 -13.09
N LEU A 106 -7.86 19.83 -13.29
CA LEU A 106 -9.32 19.68 -13.43
C LEU A 106 -10.02 18.94 -12.27
N GLY A 107 -9.52 19.12 -11.04
CA GLY A 107 -10.08 18.45 -9.85
C GLY A 107 -9.86 16.93 -9.80
N ARG A 108 -9.16 16.34 -10.78
CA ARG A 108 -8.89 14.91 -10.80
C ARG A 108 -7.89 14.52 -9.69
N PRO A 109 -8.09 13.37 -9.01
CA PRO A 109 -7.13 12.86 -8.04
C PRO A 109 -5.72 12.76 -8.64
N ALA A 110 -4.70 12.97 -7.81
CA ALA A 110 -3.33 12.77 -8.28
C ALA A 110 -3.08 11.27 -8.55
N LYS A 111 -2.34 10.97 -9.62
CA LYS A 111 -1.78 9.64 -9.83
C LYS A 111 -0.60 9.44 -8.89
N ILE A 112 -0.60 8.35 -8.12
CA ILE A 112 0.51 7.98 -7.25
C ILE A 112 1.23 6.79 -7.87
N TYR A 113 2.52 6.95 -8.15
CA TYR A 113 3.41 5.88 -8.59
C TYR A 113 4.15 5.38 -7.36
N VAL A 114 4.02 4.08 -7.06
CA VAL A 114 4.59 3.45 -5.86
C VAL A 114 5.85 2.72 -6.28
N ALA A 115 7.00 3.06 -5.69
CA ALA A 115 8.26 2.45 -6.04
C ALA A 115 8.28 0.96 -5.65
N ASP A 116 8.81 0.13 -6.53
CA ASP A 116 9.13 -1.25 -6.22
C ASP A 116 10.53 -1.35 -5.62
N ILE A 117 10.61 -1.59 -4.32
CA ILE A 117 11.90 -1.71 -3.64
C ILE A 117 12.38 -3.16 -3.53
N SER A 118 11.59 -4.15 -3.96
CA SER A 118 12.07 -5.55 -4.00
C SER A 118 13.11 -5.79 -5.09
N ALA A 119 13.23 -4.88 -6.06
CA ALA A 119 14.25 -4.92 -7.11
C ALA A 119 15.57 -4.22 -6.72
N LEU A 120 15.62 -3.56 -5.56
CA LEU A 120 16.79 -2.78 -5.12
C LEU A 120 17.72 -3.57 -4.17
N SER A 121 17.40 -4.83 -3.87
CA SER A 121 18.19 -5.73 -3.03
C SER A 121 18.87 -6.84 -3.85
N ALA A 122 19.18 -6.59 -5.12
CA ALA A 122 19.97 -7.49 -5.97
C ALA A 122 21.41 -7.00 -6.09
#